data_AF-A0AAD7RJM5-F1
#
_entry.id   AF-A0AAD7RJM5-F1
#
_cell.length_a   1.000
_cell.length_b   1.000
_cell.length_c   1.000
_cell.angle_alpha   90.00
_cell.angle_beta   90.00
_cell.angle_gamma   90.00
#
_symmetry.space_group_name_H-M   'P 1'
#
loop_
_entity.id
_entity.type
_entity.pdbx_description
1 polymer ?
#
loop_
_entity_poly.entity_id
_entity_poly.type
_entity_poly.pdbx_seq_one_letter_code
_entity_poly.pdbx_strand_id
1 'polypeptide(L)'
;MYKKSTRQVTRTFGKLKEQYERASGKKATAESLETSIQNDLKKLEEDKKKLVEESYQHIVSLDKIALKPESQSTLQHLDFLIERLKETGNTEQVQKLEEMKKRAKIVKEVK
;
A
#
# COMPACT_ATOMS: atom_id res chain seq x y z
N MET A 1 -48.24 -33.72 42.51
CA MET A 1 -47.31 -33.26 43.55
C MET A 1 -45.92 -33.10 42.91
N TYR A 2 -45.38 -31.89 42.79
CA TYR A 2 -44.07 -31.66 42.16
C TYR A 2 -42.93 -31.86 43.16
N LYS A 3 -41.95 -32.70 42.82
CA LYS A 3 -40.79 -33.04 43.67
C LYS A 3 -39.59 -32.19 43.25
N LYS A 4 -39.15 -31.25 44.10
CA LYS A 4 -37.97 -30.43 43.84
C LYS A 4 -36.71 -31.26 44.11
N SER A 5 -35.84 -31.38 43.11
CA SER A 5 -34.54 -32.03 43.20
C SER A 5 -33.46 -31.03 42.83
N THR A 6 -32.49 -30.83 43.72
CA THR A 6 -31.33 -29.97 43.48
C THR A 6 -30.08 -30.85 43.32
N ARG A 7 -29.31 -30.59 42.27
CA ARG A 7 -28.03 -31.27 42.01
C ARG A 7 -26.89 -30.37 42.46
N GLN A 8 -25.99 -30.89 43.28
CA GLN A 8 -24.73 -30.22 43.60
C GLN A 8 -23.84 -30.25 42.35
N VAL A 9 -23.44 -29.07 41.87
CA VAL A 9 -22.58 -28.92 40.70
C VAL A 9 -21.31 -28.22 41.15
N THR A 10 -20.16 -28.79 40.83
CA THR A 10 -18.86 -28.19 41.12
C THR A 10 -18.76 -26.86 40.37
N ARG A 11 -18.77 -25.74 41.10
CA ARG A 11 -18.69 -24.39 40.53
C ARG A 11 -17.26 -24.14 40.03
N THR A 12 -16.96 -24.55 38.81
CA THR A 12 -15.79 -24.11 38.01
C THR A 12 -15.94 -22.67 37.52
N PHE A 13 -16.71 -21.84 38.24
CA PHE A 13 -17.04 -20.47 37.88
C PHE A 13 -15.78 -19.62 37.67
N GLY A 14 -14.74 -19.83 38.49
CA GLY A 14 -13.44 -19.17 38.31
C GLY A 14 -12.76 -19.51 36.97
N LYS A 15 -12.68 -20.81 36.63
CA LYS A 15 -12.11 -21.26 35.34
C LYS A 15 -12.93 -20.79 34.14
N LEU A 16 -14.26 -20.78 34.28
CA LEU A 16 -15.17 -20.31 33.24
C LEU A 16 -15.07 -18.79 33.04
N LYS A 17 -14.92 -18.03 34.13
CA LYS A 17 -14.69 -16.59 34.12
C LYS A 17 -13.33 -16.24 33.49
N GLU A 18 -12.27 -16.94 33.88
CA GLU A 18 -10.94 -16.78 33.26
C GLU A 18 -10.97 -17.09 31.76
N GLN A 19 -11.65 -18.17 31.34
CA GLN A 19 -11.79 -18.48 29.91
C GLN A 19 -12.57 -17.41 29.17
N TYR A 20 -13.64 -16.88 29.77
CA TYR A 20 -14.44 -15.82 29.18
C TYR A 20 -13.65 -14.53 29.05
N GLU A 21 -12.95 -14.08 30.10
CA GLU A 21 -12.10 -12.88 30.08
C GLU A 21 -10.93 -13.02 29.10
N ARG A 22 -10.32 -14.20 29.02
CA ARG A 22 -9.25 -14.48 28.05
C ARG A 22 -9.77 -14.55 26.62
N ALA A 23 -11.01 -14.97 26.40
CA ALA A 23 -11.66 -14.95 25.07
C ALA A 23 -12.15 -13.54 24.69
N SER A 24 -12.67 -12.76 25.64
CA SER A 24 -13.12 -11.38 25.41
C SER A 24 -11.96 -10.41 25.25
N GLY A 25 -10.88 -10.58 26.01
CA GLY A 25 -9.64 -9.79 25.87
C GLY A 25 -8.80 -10.14 24.64
N LYS A 26 -9.10 -11.27 23.98
CA LYS A 26 -8.51 -11.66 22.69
C LYS A 26 -9.21 -11.04 21.47
N LYS A 27 -10.37 -10.39 21.64
CA LYS A 27 -10.89 -9.54 20.58
C LYS A 27 -10.00 -8.31 20.52
N ALA A 28 -9.35 -8.10 19.38
CA ALA A 28 -8.67 -6.84 19.10
C ALA A 28 -9.62 -5.71 19.49
N THR A 29 -9.22 -4.91 20.49
CA THR A 29 -10.00 -3.74 20.90
C THR A 29 -10.08 -2.79 19.70
N ALA A 30 -11.14 -1.97 19.66
CA ALA A 30 -11.28 -0.97 18.59
C ALA A 30 -9.99 -0.12 18.45
N GLU A 31 -9.35 0.21 19.56
CA GLU A 31 -8.07 0.94 19.61
C GLU A 31 -6.90 0.16 19.00
N SER A 32 -6.78 -1.15 19.26
CA SER A 32 -5.74 -1.99 18.65
C SER A 32 -5.94 -2.18 17.15
N LEU A 33 -7.19 -2.20 16.68
CA LEU A 33 -7.52 -2.24 15.26
C LEU A 33 -7.21 -0.90 14.59
N GLU A 34 -7.60 0.21 15.22
CA GLU A 34 -7.34 1.55 14.71
C GLU A 34 -5.84 1.82 14.59
N THR A 35 -5.05 1.47 15.60
CA THR A 35 -3.59 1.59 15.56
C THR A 35 -2.96 0.71 14.48
N SER A 36 -3.45 -0.52 14.29
CA SER A 36 -3.00 -1.38 13.20
C SER A 36 -3.27 -0.76 11.83
N ILE A 37 -4.49 -0.24 11.61
CA ILE A 37 -4.89 0.41 10.36
C ILE A 37 -4.02 1.64 10.10
N GLN A 38 -3.76 2.48 11.10
CA GLN A 38 -2.90 3.64 10.96
C GLN A 38 -1.46 3.26 10.59
N ASN A 39 -0.93 2.18 11.18
CA ASN A 39 0.40 1.67 10.85
C ASN A 39 0.46 1.10 9.43
N ASP A 40 -0.57 0.38 9.00
CA ASP A 40 -0.64 -0.18 7.66
C ASP A 40 -0.77 0.92 6.60
N LEU A 41 -1.52 1.99 6.88
CA LEU A 41 -1.59 3.17 6.03
C LEU A 41 -0.21 3.83 5.85
N LYS A 42 0.53 4.04 6.94
CA LYS A 42 1.89 4.61 6.87
C LYS A 42 2.84 3.74 6.04
N LYS A 43 2.81 2.41 6.24
CA LYS A 43 3.63 1.48 5.45
C LYS A 43 3.27 1.53 3.97
N LEU A 44 1.98 1.54 3.64
CA LEU A 44 1.51 1.65 2.25
C LEU A 44 1.93 2.97 1.61
N GLU A 45 1.93 4.08 2.36
CA GLU A 45 2.43 5.36 1.86
C GLU A 45 3.94 5.33 1.58
N GLU A 46 4.73 4.71 2.46
CA GLU A 46 6.17 4.53 2.27
C GLU A 46 6.47 3.62 1.07
N ASP A 47 5.78 2.49 0.96
CA ASP A 47 5.91 1.56 -0.16
C ASP A 47 5.50 2.23 -1.47
N LYS A 48 4.41 3.02 -1.48
CA LYS A 48 4.01 3.80 -2.66
C LYS A 48 5.15 4.73 -3.11
N LYS A 49 5.75 5.49 -2.18
CA LYS A 49 6.87 6.40 -2.51
C LYS A 49 8.06 5.64 -3.09
N LYS A 50 8.42 4.52 -2.46
CA LYS A 50 9.51 3.67 -2.92
C LYS A 50 9.27 3.12 -4.33
N LEU A 51 8.07 2.61 -4.60
CA LEU A 51 7.70 2.08 -5.92
C LEU A 51 7.73 3.15 -7.02
N VAL A 52 7.34 4.39 -6.71
CA VAL A 52 7.42 5.52 -7.64
C VAL A 52 8.88 5.84 -7.98
N GLU A 53 9.76 5.87 -6.97
CA GLU A 53 11.20 6.10 -7.15
C GLU A 53 11.85 4.98 -7.98
N GLU A 54 11.57 3.71 -7.65
CA GLU A 54 12.07 2.56 -8.40
C GLU A 54 11.61 2.59 -9.86
N SER A 55 10.34 2.91 -10.10
CA SER A 55 9.80 3.07 -11.46
C SER A 55 10.54 4.17 -12.24
N TYR A 56 10.86 5.29 -11.60
CA TYR A 56 11.65 6.35 -12.21
C TYR A 56 13.05 5.86 -12.57
N GLN A 57 13.75 5.17 -11.67
CA GLN A 57 15.09 4.62 -11.95
C GLN A 57 15.08 3.62 -13.10
N HIS A 58 14.07 2.76 -13.19
CA HIS A 58 13.89 1.84 -14.30
C HIS A 58 13.70 2.59 -15.62
N ILE A 59 12.85 3.62 -15.66
CA ILE A 59 12.64 4.43 -16.88
C ILE A 59 13.91 5.15 -17.30
N VAL A 60 14.66 5.74 -16.37
CA VAL A 60 15.94 6.41 -16.67
C VAL A 60 16.98 5.41 -17.19
N SER A 61 17.03 4.20 -16.63
CA SER A 61 17.95 3.15 -17.09
C SER A 61 17.58 2.65 -18.47
N LEU A 62 16.28 2.46 -18.72
CA LEU A 62 15.76 2.10 -20.03
C LEU A 62 16.07 3.18 -21.07
N ASP A 63 15.90 4.47 -20.76
CA ASP A 63 16.23 5.56 -21.69
C ASP A 63 17.70 5.59 -22.08
N LYS A 64 18.60 5.26 -21.15
CA LYS A 64 20.04 5.17 -21.42
C LYS A 64 20.41 4.00 -22.34
N ILE A 65 19.72 2.87 -22.22
CA ILE A 65 20.07 1.62 -22.91
C ILE A 65 19.26 1.43 -24.21
N ALA A 66 18.05 1.99 -24.27
CA ALA A 66 17.15 1.81 -25.39
C ALA A 66 17.66 2.54 -26.64
N LEU A 67 17.98 1.76 -27.68
CA LEU A 67 18.35 2.27 -29.01
C LEU A 67 17.21 3.07 -29.68
N LYS A 68 15.95 2.81 -29.27
CA LYS A 68 14.73 3.50 -29.71
C LYS A 68 13.76 3.68 -28.52
N PRO A 69 13.68 4.87 -27.91
CA PRO A 69 12.77 5.15 -26.79
C PRO A 69 11.28 5.25 -27.19
N GLU A 70 10.95 5.00 -28.45
CA GLU A 70 9.69 5.34 -29.14
C GLU A 70 8.51 4.39 -28.88
N SER A 71 8.57 3.48 -27.91
CA SER A 71 7.45 2.55 -27.69
C SER A 71 6.22 3.31 -27.15
N GLN A 72 5.07 3.14 -27.82
CA GLN A 72 3.84 3.84 -27.48
C GLN A 72 3.35 3.50 -26.06
N SER A 73 3.67 2.31 -25.54
CA SER A 73 3.41 1.95 -24.15
C SER A 73 4.29 2.74 -23.18
N THR A 74 5.58 2.97 -23.48
CA THR A 74 6.47 3.79 -22.64
C THR A 74 5.94 5.21 -22.47
N LEU A 75 5.41 5.80 -23.56
CA LEU A 75 4.80 7.13 -23.55
C LEU A 75 3.51 7.20 -22.72
N GLN A 76 2.68 6.16 -22.76
CA GLN A 76 1.42 6.13 -22.02
C GLN A 76 1.64 5.95 -20.51
N HIS A 77 2.67 5.19 -20.11
CA HIS A 77 3.01 4.99 -18.70
C HIS A 77 3.87 6.12 -18.10
N LEU A 78 4.53 6.92 -18.94
CA LEU A 78 5.26 8.12 -18.51
C LEU A 78 4.34 9.17 -17.89
N ASP A 79 3.13 9.37 -18.44
CA ASP A 79 2.18 10.37 -17.95
C ASP A 79 1.69 10.04 -16.54
N PHE A 80 1.39 8.77 -16.31
CA PHE A 80 1.07 8.25 -14.99
C PHE A 80 2.21 8.50 -13.99
N LEU A 81 3.46 8.21 -14.36
CA LEU A 81 4.58 8.38 -13.45
C LEU A 81 4.87 9.87 -13.16
N ILE A 82 4.71 10.75 -14.16
CA ILE A 82 4.85 12.20 -13.99
C ILE A 82 3.82 12.72 -12.97
N GLU A 83 2.56 12.31 -13.06
CA GLU A 83 1.53 12.68 -12.09
C GLU A 83 1.88 12.20 -10.68
N ARG A 84 2.32 10.94 -10.54
CA ARG A 84 2.74 10.40 -9.23
C ARG A 84 3.94 11.11 -8.65
N LEU A 85 4.91 11.50 -9.47
CA LEU A 85 6.08 12.24 -9.00
C LEU A 85 5.74 13.67 -8.56
N LYS A 86 4.77 14.31 -9.22
CA LYS A 86 4.21 15.61 -8.80
C LYS A 86 3.56 15.53 -7.42
N GLU A 87 2.84 14.45 -7.11
CA GLU A 87 2.27 14.20 -5.78
C GLU A 87 3.37 14.10 -4.69
N THR A 88 4.54 13.53 -5.01
CA THR A 88 5.69 13.45 -4.09
C THR A 88 6.51 14.74 -3.97
N GLY A 89 6.31 15.72 -4.85
CA GLY A 89 7.02 17.01 -4.81
C GLY A 89 8.42 17.03 -5.44
N ASN A 90 8.86 15.95 -6.08
CA ASN A 90 10.18 15.88 -6.72
C ASN A 90 10.17 16.54 -8.12
N THR A 91 10.35 17.86 -8.14
CA THR A 91 10.29 18.69 -9.35
C THR A 91 11.38 18.37 -10.37
N GLU A 92 12.59 17.99 -9.93
CA GLU A 92 13.71 17.62 -10.81
C GLU A 92 13.42 16.35 -11.62
N GLN A 93 12.88 15.33 -10.98
CA GLN A 93 12.55 14.05 -11.62
C GLN A 93 11.41 14.24 -12.63
N VAL A 94 10.42 15.07 -12.28
CA VAL A 94 9.31 15.45 -13.17
C VAL A 94 9.84 16.12 -14.44
N GLN A 95 10.72 17.11 -14.31
CA GLN A 95 11.29 17.82 -15.46
C GLN A 95 12.00 16.86 -16.41
N LYS A 96 12.80 15.93 -15.86
CA LYS A 96 13.53 14.95 -16.65
C LYS A 96 12.60 14.01 -17.43
N LEU A 97 11.50 13.54 -16.81
CA LEU A 97 10.51 12.71 -17.50
C LEU A 97 9.74 13.49 -18.56
N GLU A 98 9.44 14.76 -18.33
CA GLU A 98 8.80 15.63 -19.32
C GLU A 98 9.70 15.88 -20.54
N GLU A 99 11.01 16.03 -20.34
CA GLU A 99 11.99 16.09 -21.43
C GLU A 99 12.04 14.79 -22.24
N MET A 100 12.07 13.64 -21.57
CA MET A 100 12.01 12.33 -22.21
C MET A 100 10.75 12.18 -23.07
N LYS A 101 9.60 12.60 -22.53
CA LYS A 101 8.33 12.62 -23.26
C LYS A 101 8.39 13.51 -24.51
N LYS A 102 9.00 14.70 -24.42
CA LYS A 102 9.18 15.61 -25.57
C LYS A 102 10.07 14.98 -26.66
N ARG A 103 11.21 14.40 -26.28
CA ARG A 103 12.10 13.69 -27.23
C ARG A 103 11.37 12.59 -27.98
N ALA A 104 10.60 11.77 -27.28
CA ALA A 104 9.83 10.69 -27.87
C ALA A 104 8.69 11.16 -28.81
N LYS A 105 8.14 12.38 -28.59
CA LYS A 105 7.15 12.97 -29.51
C LYS A 105 7.78 13.53 -30.79
N ILE A 106 8.89 14.25 -30.68
CA ILE A 106 9.56 14.88 -31.85
C ILE A 106 9.98 13.82 -32.88
N VAL A 107 10.48 12.67 -32.44
CA VAL A 107 10.92 11.60 -33.36
C VAL A 107 9.75 10.93 -34.11
N LYS A 108 8.52 11.00 -33.59
CA LYS A 108 7.33 10.52 -34.31
C LYS A 108 6.92 11.42 -35.48
N GLU A 109 7.20 12.72 -35.42
CA GLU A 109 6.77 13.69 -36.46
C GLU A 109 7.75 13.78 -37.63
N VAL A 110 8.96 13.21 -37.49
CA VAL A 110 10.02 13.22 -38.51
C VAL A 110 10.06 11.91 -39.34
N LYS A 111 9.13 10.97 -39.10
CA LYS A 111 8.94 9.74 -39.88
C LYS A 111 7.62 9.78 -40.63
#